data_AF-A0A1G6NIM8-F1
#
_entry.id   AF-A0A1G6NIM8-F1
#
_cell.length_a   1.000
_cell.length_b   1.000
_cell.length_c   1.000
_cell.angle_alpha   90.00
_cell.angle_beta   90.00
_cell.angle_gamma   90.00
#
_symmetry.space_group_name_H-M   'P 1'
#
loop_
_entity.id
_entity.type
_entity.pdbx_description
1 polymer ?
#
loop_
_entity_poly.entity_id
_entity_poly.type
_entity_poly.pdbx_seq_one_letter_code
_entity_poly.pdbx_strand_id
1 'polypeptide(L)'
;MIIARLHGRLGNQMFQYAAAAGLAARLCTRVAIDSREAQARGEGVLTRVFDLDLAEPEHLPPLKRDGLLRYGLWRTLGSRPRFRRENGLGYNSQIETWGDGTYLHGYWQSERYFEHVGDRIRADFTFPPFTDSRNEEMAERIAGSEAISLHVRRGDYVALAAHALCDQRYYQAALEAVMRGTEKEPVVYVFSDDPDWARANLPLPVDKVVIDFNGPETDFEDMRLMSLCRHNIIGNSSFSWWAAWLNSNPQKRVAGPARWFGDPGLENPDILPPDWMRISV
;
A
#
# COMPACT_ATOMS: atom_id res chain seq x y z
N MET A 1 0.26 -23.42 8.11
CA MET A 1 0.64 -22.01 8.08
C MET A 1 1.09 -21.53 6.71
N ILE A 2 0.70 -20.32 6.32
CA ILE A 2 1.18 -19.59 5.13
C ILE A 2 2.17 -18.51 5.59
N ILE A 3 3.31 -18.40 4.90
CA ILE A 3 4.39 -17.48 5.27
C ILE A 3 4.54 -16.40 4.19
N ALA A 4 4.40 -15.13 4.57
CA ALA A 4 4.70 -13.98 3.71
C ALA A 4 6.17 -13.56 3.87
N ARG A 5 6.95 -13.55 2.78
CA ARG A 5 8.29 -12.93 2.80
C ARG A 5 8.17 -11.41 2.65
N LEU A 6 8.51 -10.68 3.70
CA LEU A 6 8.41 -9.24 3.70
C LEU A 6 9.59 -8.58 2.97
N HIS A 7 9.28 -7.60 2.13
CA HIS A 7 10.23 -6.71 1.49
C HIS A 7 9.54 -5.45 0.93
N GLY A 8 10.30 -4.37 0.76
CA GLY A 8 9.76 -3.03 0.54
C GLY A 8 9.19 -2.42 1.83
N ARG A 9 8.76 -1.16 1.77
CA ARG A 9 8.23 -0.42 2.93
C ARG A 9 6.77 -0.78 3.23
N LEU A 10 6.20 -0.16 4.26
CA LEU A 10 4.89 -0.45 4.86
C LEU A 10 3.79 -0.88 3.86
N GLY A 11 3.45 -0.04 2.87
CA GLY A 11 2.37 -0.36 1.92
C GLY A 11 2.60 -1.63 1.09
N ASN A 12 3.84 -1.98 0.77
CA ASN A 12 4.16 -3.24 0.09
C ASN A 12 4.01 -4.44 1.05
N GLN A 13 4.45 -4.28 2.29
CA GLN A 13 4.34 -5.32 3.30
C GLN A 13 2.89 -5.62 3.67
N MET A 14 2.01 -4.61 3.65
CA MET A 14 0.58 -4.79 3.86
C MET A 14 -0.05 -5.67 2.76
N PHE A 15 0.31 -5.50 1.48
CA PHE A 15 -0.12 -6.42 0.42
C PHE A 15 0.41 -7.83 0.60
N GLN A 16 1.69 -7.98 0.98
CA GLN A 16 2.31 -9.28 1.25
C GLN A 16 1.60 -10.03 2.38
N TYR A 17 1.27 -9.33 3.47
CA TYR A 17 0.48 -9.88 4.56
C TYR A 17 -0.94 -10.22 4.09
N ALA A 18 -1.63 -9.29 3.43
CA ALA A 18 -3.02 -9.47 3.02
C ALA A 18 -3.19 -10.67 2.07
N ALA A 19 -2.28 -10.86 1.12
CA ALA A 19 -2.30 -12.03 0.24
C ALA A 19 -2.08 -13.36 1.01
N ALA A 20 -1.17 -13.36 1.99
CA ALA A 20 -0.97 -14.53 2.86
C ALA A 20 -2.19 -14.80 3.74
N ALA A 21 -2.82 -13.77 4.29
CA ALA A 21 -4.04 -13.87 5.08
C ALA A 21 -5.23 -14.37 4.25
N GLY A 22 -5.39 -13.89 3.01
CA GLY A 22 -6.38 -14.37 2.06
C GLY A 22 -6.24 -15.86 1.77
N LEU A 23 -5.01 -16.32 1.49
CA LEU A 23 -4.73 -17.75 1.27
C LEU A 23 -4.91 -18.58 2.56
N ALA A 24 -4.43 -18.07 3.70
CA ALA A 24 -4.53 -18.76 4.98
C ALA A 24 -6.00 -18.97 5.40
N ALA A 25 -6.86 -17.98 5.15
CA ALA A 25 -8.29 -18.08 5.40
C ALA A 25 -8.97 -19.16 4.55
N ARG A 26 -8.63 -19.26 3.25
CA ARG A 26 -9.15 -20.33 2.36
C ARG A 26 -8.76 -21.73 2.83
N LEU A 27 -7.61 -21.86 3.46
CA LEU A 27 -7.04 -23.13 3.93
C LEU A 27 -7.31 -23.41 5.42
N CYS A 28 -8.05 -22.55 6.10
CA CYS A 28 -8.28 -22.62 7.55
C CYS A 28 -6.97 -22.80 8.36
N THR A 29 -5.94 -22.01 8.03
CA THR A 29 -4.63 -22.07 8.69
C THR A 29 -4.14 -20.70 9.14
N ARG A 30 -2.99 -20.66 9.82
CA ARG A 30 -2.40 -19.42 10.37
C ARG A 30 -1.48 -18.71 9.37
N VAL A 31 -1.29 -17.41 9.58
CA VAL A 31 -0.34 -16.57 8.84
C VAL A 31 0.93 -16.41 9.67
N ALA A 32 2.09 -16.42 9.02
CA ALA A 32 3.35 -15.98 9.60
C ALA A 32 4.07 -15.05 8.61
N ILE A 33 5.05 -14.30 9.12
CA ILE A 33 5.88 -13.41 8.31
C ILE A 33 7.35 -13.79 8.43
N ASP A 34 8.08 -13.63 7.33
CA ASP A 34 9.54 -13.69 7.31
C ASP A 34 10.07 -12.27 7.02
N SER A 35 10.46 -11.57 8.08
CA SER A 35 10.93 -10.17 8.05
C SER A 35 12.45 -10.02 7.90
N ARG A 36 13.19 -11.14 7.86
CA ARG A 36 14.66 -11.14 7.95
C ARG A 36 15.35 -10.33 6.86
N GLU A 37 14.75 -10.24 5.66
CA GLU A 37 15.29 -9.42 4.57
C GLU A 37 14.88 -7.96 4.64
N ALA A 38 13.63 -7.67 4.96
CA ALA A 38 13.16 -6.30 5.17
C ALA A 38 13.98 -5.59 6.26
N GLN A 39 14.22 -6.27 7.38
CA GLN A 39 15.07 -5.78 8.46
C GLN A 39 16.51 -5.53 7.99
N ALA A 40 17.09 -6.47 7.24
CA ALA A 40 18.46 -6.34 6.74
C ALA A 40 18.65 -5.18 5.75
N ARG A 41 17.56 -4.74 5.10
CA ARG A 41 17.53 -3.62 4.16
C ARG A 41 17.10 -2.29 4.81
N GLY A 42 16.77 -2.29 6.10
CA GLY A 42 16.24 -1.09 6.77
C GLY A 42 14.86 -0.67 6.27
N GLU A 43 14.05 -1.61 5.77
CA GLU A 43 12.72 -1.33 5.20
C GLU A 43 11.61 -1.26 6.27
N GLY A 44 11.97 -1.50 7.54
CA GLY A 44 11.03 -1.65 8.65
C GLY A 44 10.22 -2.95 8.57
N VAL A 45 9.32 -3.15 9.53
CA VAL A 45 8.37 -4.28 9.56
C VAL A 45 6.98 -3.74 9.89
N LEU A 46 5.93 -4.17 9.19
CA LEU A 46 4.56 -3.69 9.39
C LEU A 46 4.05 -3.85 10.83
N THR A 47 4.57 -4.82 11.58
CA THR A 47 4.23 -5.06 12.99
C THR A 47 4.72 -3.97 13.94
N ARG A 48 5.48 -2.98 13.45
CA ARG A 48 5.74 -1.74 14.23
C ARG A 48 4.50 -0.85 14.35
N VAL A 49 3.52 -1.03 13.45
CA VAL A 49 2.30 -0.21 13.37
C VAL A 49 1.09 -1.05 13.79
N PHE A 50 0.95 -2.25 13.22
CA PHE A 50 -0.24 -3.07 13.38
C PHE A 50 0.02 -4.25 14.33
N ASP A 51 -0.88 -4.44 15.29
CA ASP A 51 -0.89 -5.60 16.18
C ASP A 51 -1.57 -6.78 15.45
N LEU A 52 -0.75 -7.70 14.94
CA LEU A 52 -1.21 -8.79 14.07
C LEU A 52 -1.12 -10.13 14.79
N ASP A 53 -2.18 -10.93 14.74
CA ASP A 53 -2.19 -12.32 15.21
C ASP A 53 -1.39 -13.21 14.24
N LEU A 54 -0.09 -13.32 14.52
CA LEU A 54 0.88 -14.05 13.71
C LEU A 54 1.33 -15.33 14.41
N ALA A 55 1.37 -16.42 13.65
CA ALA A 55 2.00 -17.64 14.09
C ALA A 55 3.53 -17.52 14.06
N GLU A 56 4.19 -18.11 15.05
CA GLU A 56 5.63 -18.32 14.99
C GLU A 56 5.94 -19.49 14.03
N PRO A 57 6.80 -19.28 13.02
CA PRO A 57 7.17 -20.32 12.09
C PRO A 57 8.17 -21.30 12.72
N GLU A 58 7.81 -22.59 12.82
CA GLU A 58 8.71 -23.65 13.32
C GLU A 58 10.03 -23.70 12.53
N HIS A 59 9.94 -23.56 11.20
CA HIS A 59 11.09 -23.55 10.31
C HIS A 59 10.92 -22.50 9.21
N LEU A 60 11.85 -21.55 9.17
CA LEU A 60 12.01 -20.63 8.06
C LEU A 60 12.95 -21.21 7.00
N PRO A 61 12.74 -20.92 5.71
CA PRO A 61 13.65 -21.41 4.68
C PRO A 61 15.02 -20.72 4.78
N PRO A 62 16.10 -21.36 4.29
CA PRO A 62 17.40 -20.72 4.22
C PRO A 62 17.34 -19.46 3.35
N LEU A 63 18.07 -18.42 3.72
CA LEU A 63 18.30 -17.24 2.89
C LEU A 63 19.54 -17.46 2.01
N LYS A 64 19.67 -16.68 0.92
CA LYS A 64 20.87 -16.72 0.07
C LYS A 64 22.16 -16.45 0.87
N ARG A 65 22.08 -15.58 1.88
CA ARG A 65 23.21 -15.26 2.79
C ARG A 65 23.58 -16.40 3.74
N ASP A 66 22.68 -17.35 3.98
CA ASP A 66 22.92 -18.51 4.85
C ASP A 66 23.64 -19.66 4.09
N GLY A 67 23.87 -19.47 2.78
CA GLY A 67 24.57 -20.40 1.90
C GLY A 67 23.79 -20.70 0.62
N LEU A 68 24.38 -20.39 -0.53
CA LEU A 68 23.75 -20.59 -1.85
C LEU A 68 23.36 -22.05 -2.12
N LEU A 69 24.17 -23.01 -1.65
CA LEU A 69 23.87 -24.44 -1.79
C LEU A 69 22.60 -24.85 -1.04
N ARG A 70 22.46 -24.43 0.22
CA ARG A 70 21.27 -24.73 1.04
C ARG A 70 20.02 -24.08 0.46
N TYR A 71 20.14 -22.82 0.04
CA TYR A 71 19.07 -22.11 -0.66
C TYR A 71 18.65 -22.81 -1.95
N GLY A 72 19.63 -23.22 -2.76
CA GLY A 72 19.41 -23.96 -4.00
C GLY A 72 18.70 -25.29 -3.77
N LEU A 73 19.20 -26.09 -2.81
CA LEU A 73 18.61 -27.38 -2.44
C LEU A 73 17.16 -27.26 -1.96
N TRP A 74 16.86 -26.30 -1.08
CA TRP A 74 15.49 -26.07 -0.62
C TRP A 74 14.56 -25.75 -1.81
N ARG A 75 15.03 -24.90 -2.74
CA ARG A 75 14.26 -24.50 -3.93
C ARG A 75 14.02 -25.64 -4.91
N THR A 76 14.99 -26.53 -5.11
CA THR A 76 14.89 -27.63 -6.09
C THR A 76 14.15 -28.84 -5.52
N LEU A 77 14.35 -29.16 -4.25
CA LEU A 77 13.71 -30.31 -3.59
C LEU A 77 12.24 -30.05 -3.22
N GLY A 78 11.76 -28.80 -3.31
CA GLY A 78 10.38 -28.46 -2.98
C GLY A 78 10.02 -28.70 -1.51
N SER A 79 11.02 -28.66 -0.63
CA SER A 79 10.86 -28.87 0.81
C SER A 79 9.97 -27.78 1.42
N ARG A 80 9.29 -28.11 2.53
CA ARG A 80 8.47 -27.15 3.26
C ARG A 80 9.36 -26.11 3.98
N PRO A 81 8.94 -24.83 4.04
CA PRO A 81 7.76 -24.28 3.36
C PRO A 81 8.01 -24.15 1.84
N ARG A 82 6.99 -24.43 1.02
CA ARG A 82 7.08 -24.49 -0.44
C ARG A 82 7.14 -23.10 -1.04
N PHE A 83 8.22 -22.81 -1.75
CA PHE A 83 8.43 -21.53 -2.40
C PHE A 83 7.43 -21.28 -3.54
N ARG A 84 6.70 -20.16 -3.45
CA ARG A 84 5.81 -19.65 -4.50
C ARG A 84 6.17 -18.21 -4.80
N ARG A 85 6.57 -17.97 -6.04
CA ARG A 85 6.89 -16.63 -6.51
C ARG A 85 5.70 -16.06 -7.26
N GLU A 86 5.43 -14.79 -7.03
CA GLU A 86 4.54 -14.01 -7.89
C GLU A 86 5.01 -14.09 -9.35
N ASN A 87 4.05 -14.21 -10.26
CA ASN A 87 4.27 -14.35 -11.69
C ASN A 87 3.44 -13.29 -12.41
N GLY A 88 4.10 -12.38 -13.11
CA GLY A 88 3.48 -11.12 -13.54
C GLY A 88 3.23 -10.17 -12.37
N LEU A 89 2.59 -9.03 -12.62
CA LEU A 89 2.22 -8.07 -11.56
C LEU A 89 0.73 -8.05 -11.27
N GLY A 90 -0.11 -8.65 -12.14
CA GLY A 90 -1.55 -8.80 -11.92
C GLY A 90 -1.92 -9.95 -10.97
N TYR A 91 -3.23 -10.21 -10.86
CA TYR A 91 -3.74 -11.33 -10.06
C TYR A 91 -3.33 -12.69 -10.67
N ASN A 92 -2.62 -13.48 -9.87
CA ASN A 92 -2.22 -14.84 -10.22
C ASN A 92 -3.19 -15.85 -9.59
N SER A 93 -4.15 -16.34 -10.36
CA SER A 93 -5.13 -17.33 -9.92
C SER A 93 -4.53 -18.66 -9.46
N GLN A 94 -3.27 -18.97 -9.80
CA GLN A 94 -2.60 -20.18 -9.30
C GLN A 94 -2.51 -20.21 -7.77
N ILE A 95 -2.56 -19.05 -7.10
CA ILE A 95 -2.57 -18.96 -5.64
C ILE A 95 -3.69 -19.80 -5.01
N GLU A 96 -4.82 -19.95 -5.69
CA GLU A 96 -5.98 -20.74 -5.25
C GLU A 96 -5.68 -22.24 -5.17
N THR A 97 -4.67 -22.71 -5.91
CA THR A 97 -4.25 -24.12 -5.93
C THR A 97 -3.18 -24.44 -4.88
N TRP A 98 -2.64 -23.42 -4.21
CA TRP A 98 -1.55 -23.61 -3.26
C TRP A 98 -2.10 -24.05 -1.90
N GLY A 99 -1.49 -25.07 -1.33
CA GLY A 99 -1.92 -25.63 -0.04
C GLY A 99 -1.08 -25.13 1.13
N ASP A 100 -1.30 -25.78 2.26
CA ASP A 100 -0.62 -25.43 3.49
C ASP A 100 0.91 -25.60 3.42
N GLY A 101 1.63 -24.75 4.17
CA GLY A 101 3.08 -24.68 4.16
C GLY A 101 3.62 -23.95 2.93
N THR A 102 2.88 -22.97 2.42
CA THR A 102 3.32 -22.12 1.29
C THR A 102 4.13 -20.92 1.80
N TYR A 103 5.22 -20.60 1.09
CA TYR A 103 6.05 -19.43 1.30
C TYR A 103 5.92 -18.47 0.11
N LEU A 104 5.23 -17.36 0.31
CA LEU A 104 4.92 -16.36 -0.72
C LEU A 104 6.05 -15.36 -0.89
N HIS A 105 6.49 -15.16 -2.13
CA HIS A 105 7.50 -14.18 -2.51
C HIS A 105 7.06 -13.34 -3.71
N GLY A 106 6.68 -12.10 -3.46
CA GLY A 106 6.17 -11.13 -4.44
C GLY A 106 5.61 -9.91 -3.74
N TYR A 107 5.12 -8.93 -4.50
CA TYR A 107 4.43 -7.78 -3.95
C TYR A 107 2.93 -8.03 -3.74
N TRP A 108 2.30 -8.88 -4.56
CA TRP A 108 0.89 -9.28 -4.46
C TRP A 108 -0.09 -8.09 -4.46
N GLN A 109 0.17 -7.12 -5.33
CA GLN A 109 -0.53 -5.82 -5.38
C GLN A 109 -1.88 -5.91 -6.11
N SER A 110 -2.82 -6.66 -5.54
CA SER A 110 -4.19 -6.76 -6.05
C SER A 110 -5.14 -7.11 -4.90
N GLU A 111 -6.26 -6.39 -4.80
CA GLU A 111 -7.31 -6.66 -3.80
C GLU A 111 -7.86 -8.08 -3.91
N ARG A 112 -7.92 -8.63 -5.13
CA ARG A 112 -8.44 -9.98 -5.42
C ARG A 112 -7.79 -11.11 -4.62
N TYR A 113 -6.57 -10.90 -4.09
CA TYR A 113 -5.92 -11.89 -3.22
C TYR A 113 -6.59 -12.01 -1.84
N PHE A 114 -7.30 -10.98 -1.39
CA PHE A 114 -7.84 -10.89 -0.04
C PHE A 114 -9.26 -10.29 0.04
N GLU A 115 -9.90 -10.01 -1.09
CA GLU A 115 -11.27 -9.44 -1.17
C GLU A 115 -12.28 -10.22 -0.31
N HIS A 116 -12.18 -11.56 -0.31
CA HIS A 116 -13.08 -12.45 0.44
C HIS A 116 -12.87 -12.40 1.96
N VAL A 117 -11.83 -11.73 2.43
CA VAL A 117 -11.54 -11.46 3.84
C VAL A 117 -11.30 -9.98 4.11
N GLY A 118 -11.86 -9.08 3.28
CA GLY A 118 -11.66 -7.63 3.38
C GLY A 118 -11.92 -7.07 4.78
N ASP A 119 -13.01 -7.48 5.44
CA ASP A 119 -13.33 -7.03 6.81
C ASP A 119 -12.26 -7.41 7.83
N ARG A 120 -11.70 -8.61 7.72
CA ARG A 120 -10.58 -9.04 8.55
C ARG A 120 -9.35 -8.19 8.27
N ILE A 121 -9.02 -7.93 7.01
CA ILE A 121 -7.86 -7.09 6.65
C ILE A 121 -8.02 -5.67 7.20
N ARG A 122 -9.24 -5.12 7.22
CA ARG A 122 -9.53 -3.82 7.85
C ARG A 122 -9.32 -3.86 9.36
N ALA A 123 -9.76 -4.92 10.02
CA ALA A 123 -9.55 -5.10 11.45
C ALA A 123 -8.05 -5.23 11.80
N ASP A 124 -7.32 -6.04 11.03
CA ASP A 124 -5.88 -6.26 11.17
C ASP A 124 -5.08 -4.96 10.97
N PHE A 125 -5.55 -4.05 10.10
CA PHE A 125 -4.93 -2.75 9.82
C PHE A 125 -5.58 -1.59 10.58
N THR A 126 -5.96 -1.82 11.83
CA THR A 126 -6.40 -0.76 12.74
C THR A 126 -5.17 0.00 13.26
N PHE A 127 -5.13 1.31 13.06
CA PHE A 127 -4.05 2.15 13.58
C PHE A 127 -4.09 2.24 15.11
N PRO A 128 -2.92 2.38 15.77
CA PRO A 128 -2.89 2.66 17.21
C PRO A 128 -3.55 4.01 17.52
N PRO A 129 -3.90 4.29 18.79
CA PRO A 129 -4.38 5.61 19.21
C PRO A 129 -3.41 6.74 18.84
N PHE A 130 -3.91 7.97 18.73
CA PHE A 130 -3.06 9.15 18.55
C PHE A 130 -2.08 9.27 19.72
N THR A 131 -0.82 9.58 19.41
CA THR A 131 0.23 9.85 20.40
C THR A 131 0.81 11.26 20.28
N ASP A 132 0.55 11.95 19.16
CA ASP A 132 0.94 13.34 18.88
C ASP A 132 -0.34 14.17 18.69
N SER A 133 -0.49 15.26 19.45
CA SER A 133 -1.64 16.15 19.37
C SER A 133 -1.79 16.82 18.01
N ARG A 134 -0.70 17.02 17.25
CA ARG A 134 -0.77 17.60 15.89
C ARG A 134 -1.53 16.71 14.92
N ASN A 135 -1.36 15.39 15.05
CA ASN A 135 -2.10 14.42 14.22
C ASN A 135 -3.57 14.36 14.66
N GLU A 136 -3.85 14.46 15.96
CA GLU A 136 -5.22 14.50 16.49
C GLU A 136 -5.97 15.76 16.03
N GLU A 137 -5.38 16.94 16.19
CA GLU A 137 -5.92 18.21 15.71
C GLU A 137 -6.11 18.21 14.18
N MET A 138 -5.17 17.62 13.43
CA MET A 138 -5.32 17.49 11.98
C MET A 138 -6.47 16.54 11.60
N ALA A 139 -6.67 15.46 12.34
CA ALA A 139 -7.80 14.56 12.14
C ALA A 139 -9.14 15.26 12.39
N GLU A 140 -9.25 16.08 13.43
CA GLU A 140 -10.44 16.91 13.69
C GLU A 140 -10.70 17.91 12.55
N ARG A 141 -9.65 18.57 12.05
CA ARG A 141 -9.75 19.49 10.90
C ARG A 141 -10.22 18.78 9.63
N ILE A 142 -9.69 17.59 9.35
CA ILE A 142 -10.10 16.74 8.24
C ILE A 142 -11.59 16.40 8.38
N ALA A 143 -12.03 15.95 9.56
CA ALA A 143 -13.42 15.59 9.82
C ALA A 143 -14.41 16.77 9.68
N GLY A 144 -13.95 18.00 9.95
CA GLY A 144 -14.74 19.22 9.82
C GLY A 144 -14.87 19.78 8.40
N SER A 145 -14.28 19.15 7.37
CA SER A 145 -14.21 19.70 6.01
C SER A 145 -14.61 18.69 4.92
N GLU A 146 -14.86 19.17 3.70
CA GLU A 146 -14.95 18.31 2.52
C GLU A 146 -13.53 17.89 2.10
N ALA A 147 -12.94 17.01 2.90
CA ALA A 147 -11.52 16.69 2.82
C ALA A 147 -11.17 15.71 1.69
N ILE A 148 -10.19 16.07 0.87
CA ILE A 148 -9.61 15.20 -0.15
C ILE A 148 -8.14 14.98 0.17
N SER A 149 -7.73 13.73 0.34
CA SER A 149 -6.30 13.43 0.44
C SER A 149 -5.68 13.46 -0.96
N LEU A 150 -4.49 14.06 -1.11
CA LEU A 150 -3.72 14.00 -2.35
C LEU A 150 -2.29 13.58 -2.04
N HIS A 151 -1.87 12.44 -2.58
CA HIS A 151 -0.52 11.92 -2.35
C HIS A 151 0.41 12.24 -3.53
N VAL A 152 1.51 12.93 -3.24
CA VAL A 152 2.58 13.25 -4.18
C VAL A 152 3.82 12.43 -3.84
N ARG A 153 4.19 11.54 -4.75
CA ARG A 153 5.45 10.78 -4.62
C ARG A 153 6.45 11.28 -5.65
N ARG A 154 7.46 12.02 -5.20
CA ARG A 154 8.57 12.47 -6.05
C ARG A 154 9.72 11.48 -6.04
N GLY A 155 10.11 10.98 -4.88
CA GLY A 155 11.18 10.00 -4.64
C GLY A 155 12.37 10.04 -5.59
N ASP A 156 12.98 8.88 -5.82
CA ASP A 156 14.09 8.68 -6.77
C ASP A 156 13.73 9.00 -8.25
N TYR A 157 12.46 9.38 -8.55
CA TYR A 157 12.02 9.74 -9.92
C TYR A 157 12.56 11.10 -10.37
N VAL A 158 13.14 11.91 -9.47
CA VAL A 158 13.88 13.12 -9.84
C VAL A 158 15.20 12.79 -10.57
N ALA A 159 15.79 11.60 -10.34
CA ALA A 159 16.99 11.16 -11.06
C ALA A 159 16.69 10.62 -12.48
N LEU A 160 15.43 10.27 -12.76
CA LEU A 160 14.93 9.83 -14.07
C LEU A 160 14.00 10.93 -14.62
N ALA A 161 14.60 12.06 -15.00
CA ALA A 161 13.97 13.31 -15.45
C ALA A 161 13.09 13.22 -16.73
N ALA A 162 12.39 12.11 -16.97
CA ALA A 162 11.45 11.95 -18.07
C ALA A 162 10.10 11.31 -17.70
N HIS A 163 9.91 10.64 -16.54
CA HIS A 163 8.70 9.85 -16.28
C HIS A 163 8.10 10.04 -14.87
N ALA A 164 7.80 11.27 -14.47
CA ALA A 164 6.82 11.47 -13.41
C ALA A 164 5.45 10.99 -13.93
N LEU A 165 4.98 9.83 -13.46
CA LEU A 165 3.71 9.24 -13.91
C LEU A 165 2.49 10.08 -13.49
N CYS A 166 2.61 10.76 -12.36
CA CYS A 166 1.60 11.68 -11.84
C CYS A 166 2.16 13.10 -11.94
N ASP A 167 1.90 13.77 -13.06
CA ASP A 167 2.27 15.17 -13.28
C ASP A 167 1.13 16.13 -12.85
N GLN A 168 1.32 17.43 -13.09
CA GLN A 168 0.31 18.44 -12.80
C GLN A 168 -1.03 18.16 -13.51
N ARG A 169 -0.99 17.65 -14.75
CA ARG A 169 -2.20 17.35 -15.53
C ARG A 169 -2.97 16.20 -14.89
N TYR A 170 -2.27 15.17 -14.41
CA TYR A 170 -2.86 14.08 -13.64
C TYR A 170 -3.60 14.60 -12.41
N TYR A 171 -2.97 15.44 -11.59
CA TYR A 171 -3.60 15.93 -10.35
C TYR A 171 -4.82 16.82 -10.62
N GLN A 172 -4.78 17.65 -11.67
CA GLN A 172 -5.94 18.44 -12.11
C GLN A 172 -7.10 17.54 -12.56
N ALA A 173 -6.84 16.59 -13.46
CA ALA A 173 -7.86 15.68 -13.96
C ALA A 173 -8.44 14.79 -12.84
N ALA A 174 -7.60 14.33 -11.90
CA ALA A 174 -8.03 13.55 -10.75
C ALA A 174 -8.92 14.34 -9.81
N LEU A 175 -8.56 15.60 -9.51
CA LEU A 175 -9.37 16.49 -8.68
C LEU A 175 -10.72 16.78 -9.34
N GLU A 176 -10.73 17.15 -10.63
CA GLU A 176 -11.96 17.35 -11.39
C GLU A 176 -12.86 16.11 -11.38
N ALA A 177 -12.27 14.91 -11.53
CA ALA A 177 -13.01 13.65 -11.49
C ALA A 177 -13.62 13.38 -10.11
N VAL A 178 -12.87 13.58 -9.02
CA VAL A 178 -13.34 13.40 -7.64
C VAL A 178 -14.40 14.45 -7.26
N MET A 179 -14.33 15.66 -7.82
CA MET A 179 -15.23 16.77 -7.53
C MET A 179 -16.48 16.81 -8.41
N ARG A 180 -16.56 15.97 -9.45
CA ARG A 180 -17.69 16.00 -10.38
C ARG A 180 -19.01 15.69 -9.66
N GLY A 181 -19.88 16.69 -9.51
CA GLY A 181 -21.19 16.54 -8.86
C GLY A 181 -21.18 16.72 -7.34
N THR A 182 -20.08 17.20 -6.75
CA THR A 182 -20.07 17.65 -5.35
C THR A 182 -20.37 19.14 -5.28
N GLU A 183 -21.24 19.55 -4.36
CA GLU A 183 -21.65 20.96 -4.21
C GLU A 183 -20.78 21.76 -3.23
N LYS A 184 -20.00 21.07 -2.39
CA LYS A 184 -19.13 21.71 -1.39
C LYS A 184 -17.75 21.96 -1.97
N GLU A 185 -17.17 23.11 -1.64
CA GLU A 185 -15.77 23.39 -1.93
C GLU A 185 -14.86 22.54 -1.03
N PRO A 186 -13.86 21.83 -1.60
CA PRO A 186 -13.05 20.88 -0.86
C PRO A 186 -11.82 21.55 -0.26
N VAL A 187 -11.26 20.93 0.77
CA VAL A 187 -9.89 21.21 1.22
C VAL A 187 -9.03 20.02 0.84
N VAL A 188 -7.96 20.27 0.09
CA VAL A 188 -7.03 19.22 -0.32
C VAL A 188 -5.88 19.12 0.69
N TYR A 189 -5.80 17.99 1.37
CA TYR A 189 -4.70 17.66 2.27
C TYR A 189 -3.63 16.90 1.50
N VAL A 190 -2.48 17.54 1.30
CA VAL A 190 -1.38 17.06 0.47
C VAL A 190 -0.34 16.36 1.33
N PHE A 191 -0.07 15.10 0.99
CA PHE A 191 0.93 14.25 1.64
C PHE A 191 2.04 13.97 0.62
N SER A 192 3.30 14.17 1.00
CA SER A 192 4.41 13.99 0.08
C SER A 192 5.69 13.56 0.77
N ASP A 193 6.54 12.83 0.02
CA ASP A 193 7.94 12.63 0.37
C ASP A 193 8.81 13.89 0.15
N ASP A 194 8.26 14.95 -0.46
CA ASP A 194 8.85 16.28 -0.60
C ASP A 194 7.78 17.38 -0.40
N PRO A 195 7.42 17.68 0.87
CA PRO A 195 6.38 18.65 1.19
C PRO A 195 6.68 20.08 0.69
N ASP A 196 7.95 20.49 0.74
CA ASP A 196 8.37 21.82 0.30
C ASP A 196 8.15 22.00 -1.20
N TRP A 197 8.47 20.99 -2.00
CA TRP A 197 8.16 21.03 -3.42
C TRP A 197 6.65 21.07 -3.68
N ALA A 198 5.86 20.25 -2.97
CA ALA A 198 4.41 20.22 -3.15
C ALA A 198 3.76 21.57 -2.81
N ARG A 199 4.30 22.27 -1.81
CA ARG A 199 3.89 23.64 -1.48
C ARG A 199 4.14 24.60 -2.64
N ALA A 200 5.35 24.59 -3.20
CA ALA A 200 5.79 25.53 -4.22
C ALA A 200 5.32 25.21 -5.65
N ASN A 201 5.07 23.93 -6.00
CA ASN A 201 4.96 23.48 -7.40
C ASN A 201 3.68 22.72 -7.74
N LEU A 202 2.79 22.48 -6.78
CA LEU A 202 1.49 21.85 -7.02
C LEU A 202 0.36 22.88 -6.89
N PRO A 203 0.12 23.74 -7.91
CA PRO A 203 -1.03 24.63 -7.88
C PRO A 203 -2.33 23.82 -7.96
N LEU A 204 -3.29 24.13 -7.10
CA LEU A 204 -4.63 23.56 -7.12
C LEU A 204 -5.65 24.70 -7.15
N PRO A 205 -6.80 24.52 -7.82
CA PRO A 205 -7.85 25.55 -7.91
C PRO A 205 -8.69 25.68 -6.62
N VAL A 206 -8.25 25.07 -5.52
CA VAL A 206 -8.94 24.96 -4.24
C VAL A 206 -7.93 25.09 -3.10
N ASP A 207 -8.41 25.32 -1.88
CA ASP A 207 -7.56 25.37 -0.70
C ASP A 207 -6.77 24.08 -0.52
N LYS A 208 -5.47 24.23 -0.26
CA LYS A 208 -4.58 23.10 0.02
C LYS A 208 -3.83 23.27 1.34
N VAL A 209 -3.68 22.16 2.06
CA VAL A 209 -2.90 22.06 3.29
C VAL A 209 -1.84 21.02 3.07
N VAL A 210 -0.56 21.40 3.13
CA VAL A 210 0.55 20.46 3.01
C VAL A 210 0.90 19.93 4.40
N ILE A 211 0.92 18.61 4.54
CA ILE A 211 1.32 17.92 5.78
C ILE A 211 2.82 17.66 5.72
N ASP A 212 3.57 18.19 6.69
CA ASP A 212 5.03 18.18 6.70
C ASP A 212 5.65 17.89 8.08
N PHE A 213 4.83 17.42 9.02
CA PHE A 213 5.24 17.22 10.42
C PHE A 213 5.42 15.76 10.85
N ASN A 214 5.14 14.80 9.96
CA ASN A 214 5.37 13.37 10.18
C ASN A 214 6.70 12.94 9.55
N GLY A 215 7.47 12.14 10.28
CA GLY A 215 8.79 11.66 9.86
C GLY A 215 8.78 10.17 9.51
N PRO A 216 9.92 9.58 9.11
CA PRO A 216 10.00 8.17 8.72
C PRO A 216 9.53 7.16 9.78
N GLU A 217 9.66 7.49 11.06
CA GLU A 217 9.22 6.64 12.18
C GLU A 217 7.70 6.68 12.38
N THR A 218 7.06 7.79 12.00
CA THR A 218 5.62 8.04 12.13
C THR A 218 4.93 8.14 10.77
N ASP A 219 5.53 7.61 9.71
CA ASP A 219 4.98 7.64 8.35
C ASP A 219 3.53 7.09 8.28
N PHE A 220 3.19 6.09 9.09
CA PHE A 220 1.84 5.55 9.18
C PHE A 220 0.77 6.58 9.58
N GLU A 221 1.17 7.69 10.20
CA GLU A 221 0.29 8.81 10.53
C GLU A 221 -0.27 9.50 9.27
N ASP A 222 0.56 9.68 8.25
CA ASP A 222 0.10 10.18 6.96
C ASP A 222 -0.91 9.22 6.34
N MET A 223 -0.66 7.91 6.44
CA MET A 223 -1.63 6.89 5.98
C MET A 223 -2.96 7.00 6.75
N ARG A 224 -2.88 7.16 8.07
CA ARG A 224 -4.05 7.34 8.95
C ARG A 224 -4.84 8.59 8.54
N LEU A 225 -4.20 9.76 8.46
CA LEU A 225 -4.86 11.02 8.09
C LEU A 225 -5.48 10.96 6.67
N MET A 226 -4.78 10.37 5.70
CA MET A 226 -5.33 10.15 4.36
C MET A 226 -6.58 9.25 4.39
N SER A 227 -6.61 8.21 5.23
CA SER A 227 -7.77 7.32 5.36
C SER A 227 -8.99 7.98 6.01
N LEU A 228 -8.80 9.08 6.75
CA LEU A 228 -9.87 9.86 7.38
C LEU A 228 -10.51 10.88 6.43
N CYS A 229 -9.89 11.18 5.29
CA CYS A 229 -10.46 12.09 4.30
C CYS A 229 -11.75 11.52 3.67
N ARG A 230 -12.60 12.39 3.12
CA ARG A 230 -13.84 11.97 2.44
C ARG A 230 -13.56 11.28 1.10
N HIS A 231 -12.54 11.77 0.38
CA HIS A 231 -12.12 11.24 -0.92
C HIS A 231 -10.59 11.16 -1.00
N ASN A 232 -10.06 10.40 -1.97
CA ASN A 232 -8.63 10.18 -2.11
C ASN A 232 -8.17 10.32 -3.56
N ILE A 233 -7.09 11.06 -3.77
CA ILE A 233 -6.30 11.11 -4.99
C ILE A 233 -4.96 10.46 -4.67
N ILE A 234 -4.71 9.28 -5.22
CA ILE A 234 -3.51 8.49 -4.93
C ILE A 234 -2.42 8.74 -5.98
N GLY A 235 -1.16 8.53 -5.61
CA GLY A 235 -0.09 8.37 -6.60
C GLY A 235 0.10 6.90 -7.01
N ASN A 236 1.09 6.64 -7.85
CA ASN A 236 1.64 5.30 -8.10
C ASN A 236 2.41 4.75 -6.87
N SER A 237 1.72 4.63 -5.74
CA SER A 237 2.28 4.26 -4.45
C SER A 237 1.33 3.32 -3.71
N SER A 238 1.83 2.14 -3.31
CA SER A 238 1.09 1.22 -2.44
C SER A 238 0.73 1.86 -1.09
N PHE A 239 1.48 2.87 -0.64
CA PHE A 239 1.19 3.61 0.57
C PHE A 239 -0.14 4.39 0.47
N SER A 240 -0.30 5.23 -0.57
CA SER A 240 -1.55 5.94 -0.81
C SER A 240 -2.69 5.02 -1.24
N TRP A 241 -2.36 3.89 -1.89
CA TRP A 241 -3.35 2.85 -2.18
C TRP A 241 -3.99 2.31 -0.89
N TRP A 242 -3.18 1.92 0.10
CA TRP A 242 -3.71 1.41 1.36
C TRP A 242 -4.49 2.44 2.14
N ALA A 243 -4.06 3.72 2.14
CA ALA A 243 -4.84 4.77 2.77
C ALA A 243 -6.24 4.94 2.16
N ALA A 244 -6.34 4.94 0.82
CA ALA A 244 -7.61 5.02 0.13
C ALA A 244 -8.46 3.75 0.30
N TRP A 245 -7.83 2.58 0.37
CA TRP A 245 -8.52 1.34 0.63
C TRP A 245 -9.08 1.28 2.04
N LEU A 246 -8.32 1.73 3.05
CA LEU A 246 -8.71 1.80 4.46
C LEU A 246 -9.74 2.88 4.77
N ASN A 247 -9.92 3.87 3.89
CA ASN A 247 -10.99 4.84 4.01
C ASN A 247 -12.36 4.13 4.08
N SER A 248 -13.01 4.24 5.23
CA SER A 248 -14.27 3.57 5.53
C SER A 248 -15.50 4.32 5.02
N ASN A 249 -15.33 5.50 4.43
CA ASN A 249 -16.44 6.27 3.90
C ASN A 249 -17.08 5.51 2.70
N PRO A 250 -18.37 5.13 2.78
CA PRO A 250 -19.04 4.40 1.70
C PRO A 250 -19.29 5.27 0.45
N GLN A 251 -19.24 6.59 0.61
CA GLN A 251 -19.37 7.55 -0.48
C GLN A 251 -18.00 8.02 -1.01
N LYS A 252 -16.90 7.37 -0.58
CA LYS A 252 -15.57 7.77 -1.04
C LYS A 252 -15.47 7.66 -2.55
N ARG A 253 -14.70 8.59 -3.11
CA ARG A 253 -14.30 8.60 -4.51
C ARG A 253 -12.80 8.53 -4.53
N VAL A 254 -12.26 7.54 -5.22
CA VAL A 254 -10.81 7.33 -5.30
C VAL A 254 -10.38 7.48 -6.74
N ALA A 255 -9.43 8.39 -6.99
CA ALA A 255 -8.79 8.57 -8.29
C ALA A 255 -7.33 8.09 -8.22
N GLY A 256 -6.96 7.22 -9.15
CA GLY A 256 -5.60 6.69 -9.28
C GLY A 256 -5.09 6.77 -10.73
N PRO A 257 -3.77 6.71 -10.96
CA PRO A 257 -3.21 6.79 -12.29
C PRO A 257 -3.51 5.51 -13.09
N ALA A 258 -4.00 5.66 -14.32
CA ALA A 258 -4.21 4.53 -15.22
C ALA A 258 -2.88 3.84 -15.57
N ARG A 259 -1.77 4.59 -15.59
CA ARG A 259 -0.41 4.07 -15.74
C ARG A 259 0.30 4.03 -14.40
N TRP A 260 0.52 2.82 -13.88
CA TRP A 260 1.17 2.62 -12.59
C TRP A 260 2.70 2.53 -12.65
N PHE A 261 3.25 2.07 -13.79
CA PHE A 261 4.68 1.87 -14.00
C PHE A 261 5.23 2.76 -15.12
N GLY A 262 6.46 3.25 -14.91
CA GLY A 262 7.21 4.04 -15.90
C GLY A 262 7.70 3.19 -17.07
N ASP A 263 7.99 1.92 -16.84
CA ASP A 263 8.36 0.96 -17.87
C ASP A 263 7.12 0.44 -18.60
N PRO A 264 6.97 0.63 -19.93
CA PRO A 264 5.85 0.10 -20.71
C PRO A 264 5.74 -1.44 -20.70
N GLY A 265 6.83 -2.15 -20.39
CA GLY A 265 6.83 -3.61 -20.27
C GLY A 265 6.25 -4.12 -18.94
N LEU A 266 6.01 -3.21 -17.97
CA LEU A 266 5.43 -3.54 -16.68
C LEU A 266 3.98 -3.06 -16.61
N GLU A 267 3.06 -3.98 -16.37
CA GLU A 267 1.65 -3.67 -16.20
C GLU A 267 1.06 -4.51 -15.07
N ASN A 268 0.23 -3.88 -14.25
CA ASN A 268 -0.65 -4.55 -13.30
C ASN A 268 -2.09 -4.10 -13.59
N PRO A 269 -2.89 -4.91 -14.31
CA PRO A 269 -4.26 -4.54 -14.65
C PRO A 269 -5.21 -4.58 -13.45
N ASP A 270 -4.84 -5.27 -12.38
CA ASP A 270 -5.63 -5.52 -11.17
C ASP A 270 -5.25 -4.60 -10.00
N ILE A 271 -4.33 -3.64 -10.20
CA ILE A 271 -3.82 -2.82 -9.09
C ILE A 271 -4.86 -1.89 -8.50
N LEU A 272 -5.72 -1.29 -9.34
CA LEU A 272 -6.81 -0.43 -8.88
C LEU A 272 -8.09 -1.26 -8.77
N PRO A 273 -8.77 -1.26 -7.61
CA PRO A 273 -10.11 -1.81 -7.46
C PRO A 273 -11.07 -1.32 -8.56
N PRO A 274 -12.04 -2.15 -8.98
CA PRO A 274 -12.91 -1.82 -10.11
C PRO A 274 -13.75 -0.55 -9.94
N ASP A 275 -14.06 -0.18 -8.70
CA ASP A 275 -14.84 1.01 -8.33
C ASP A 275 -14.00 2.29 -8.29
N TRP A 276 -12.67 2.20 -8.44
CA TRP A 276 -11.79 3.38 -8.45
C TRP A 276 -11.64 3.97 -9.85
N MET A 277 -11.57 5.30 -9.91
CA MET A 277 -11.44 6.05 -11.15
C MET A 277 -10.00 5.96 -11.68
N ARG A 278 -9.84 5.49 -12.92
CA ARG A 278 -8.55 5.44 -13.62
C ARG A 278 -8.35 6.72 -14.43
N ILE A 279 -7.39 7.55 -14.03
CA ILE A 279 -7.10 8.84 -14.69
C ILE A 279 -6.01 8.65 -15.74
N SER A 280 -6.30 9.06 -16.97
CA SER A 280 -5.37 9.05 -18.10
C SER A 280 -5.20 10.48 -18.62
N VAL A 281 -3.96 10.95 -18.79
CA VAL A 281 -3.62 12.31 -19.24
C VAL A 281 -2.53 12.32 -20.30
#